data_AF-A0A5M3ZGE8-F1
#
_entry.id   AF-A0A5M3ZGE8-F1
#
_cell.length_a   1.000
_cell.length_b   1.000
_cell.length_c   1.000
_cell.angle_alpha   90.00
_cell.angle_beta   90.00
_cell.angle_gamma   90.00
#
_symmetry.space_group_name_H-M   'P 1'
#
loop_
_entity.id
_entity.type
_entity.pdbx_description
1 polymer ?
#
loop_
_entity_poly.entity_id
_entity_poly.type
_entity_poly.pdbx_seq_one_letter_code
_entity_poly.pdbx_strand_id
1 'polypeptide(L)'
;MRIQIAALAALLEGAWALTCPGTFQSISAADYVGKLKPGWNLGNTLDAVPDEGSWNNAPVQASTFDVVKAAGFKSVRLPVTWADHFNGSSPDWTVDPAWLQRVSDVVDMITSRDLYTIVNVHHDSWQWADVTASGANLTMIEEKFYRLWYQIGTTLGCKSSLVAFEPINEPPCNTAEDAAEINKLNQIFLKAINDAGGFNPKRVVTLVGGGEDSVKTSQWFKLPPNITNPYAIQFHYYSPYDFIFSAWGKTIWGSDAEKSTLETDFKLMRNNFTNVPLVLGEFDASPTNTEPAARWKYTDYLEQIAAQYDIATILWDNGVDHLDRTTGVWRDPTSIEILTNTPGTARNSLPDSTTDAAATTQSSSAYIFHRVGTPVASQTLPFLFNGNTLVSIRNANGTTLRNGADYTVSDANIVFSAAYLSRVYSATTAPGVRETLTLKFSAGASPTIQIVQWDTPTLAKTSAAASSASGSDLSIPITWKGLAKPAAVKALTAGGTYLVDDWTQYLGPLQQARTTYSSQWNWDASNVIITSAAVDAVVSTGQSTVFTFEFYPRVNGTANTVNFTLTV
;
A
#
# COMPACT_ATOMS: atom_id res chain seq x y z
N MET A 1 2.72 66.96 33.70
CA MET A 1 3.83 67.57 32.91
C MET A 1 5.08 66.79 33.26
N ARG A 2 5.76 65.99 32.42
CA ARG A 2 5.75 65.76 30.97
C ARG A 2 6.10 64.29 30.71
N ILE A 3 5.39 63.75 29.73
CA ILE A 3 5.70 62.57 28.91
C ILE A 3 6.96 62.85 28.07
N GLN A 4 7.82 61.84 27.88
CA GLN A 4 8.72 61.64 26.72
C GLN A 4 9.14 60.17 26.75
N ILE A 5 8.39 59.25 26.13
CA ILE A 5 8.58 58.75 24.74
C ILE A 5 10.05 58.36 24.51
N ALA A 6 10.36 57.10 24.83
CA ALA A 6 11.48 56.38 24.24
C ALA A 6 10.94 55.58 23.05
N ALA A 7 11.60 55.75 21.92
CA ALA A 7 11.15 55.41 20.58
C ALA A 7 10.93 53.90 20.36
N LEU A 8 9.81 53.60 19.71
CA LEU A 8 9.67 52.49 18.78
C LEU A 8 10.71 52.68 17.66
N ALA A 9 11.61 51.71 17.50
CA ALA A 9 12.36 51.52 16.27
C ALA A 9 12.29 50.03 15.92
N ALA A 10 11.53 49.75 14.87
CA ALA A 10 11.41 48.44 14.25
C ALA A 10 12.78 47.94 13.78
N LEU A 11 13.21 46.78 14.28
CA LEU A 11 14.14 45.94 13.54
C LEU A 11 13.31 45.14 12.54
N LEU A 12 13.26 45.64 11.31
CA LEU A 12 13.07 44.77 10.15
C LEU A 12 14.28 43.83 10.12
N GLU A 13 14.17 42.66 10.73
CA GLU A 13 15.01 41.53 10.35
C GLU A 13 14.56 41.11 8.95
N GLY A 14 15.21 41.64 7.92
CA GLY A 14 15.11 41.07 6.59
C GLY A 14 15.48 39.59 6.71
N ALA A 15 14.62 38.70 6.21
CA ALA A 15 14.88 37.26 6.23
C ALA A 15 16.22 36.99 5.52
N TRP A 16 17.25 36.70 6.31
CA TRP A 16 18.54 36.29 5.77
C TRP A 16 18.37 34.86 5.25
N ALA A 17 18.52 34.67 3.94
CA ALA A 17 18.50 33.34 3.34
C ALA A 17 19.48 32.41 4.09
N LEU A 18 19.06 31.19 4.40
CA LEU A 18 19.86 30.21 5.13
C LEU A 18 21.23 30.04 4.44
N THR A 19 22.29 29.99 5.24
CA THR A 19 23.62 29.63 4.77
C THR A 19 24.04 28.33 5.42
N CYS A 20 24.41 27.34 4.61
CA CYS A 20 24.79 26.02 5.09
C CYS A 20 26.31 25.89 5.17
N PRO A 21 26.85 25.36 6.28
CA PRO A 21 28.26 25.00 6.32
C PRO A 21 28.54 23.81 5.38
N GLY A 22 29.74 23.78 4.80
CA GLY A 22 30.20 22.68 3.96
C GLY A 22 29.76 22.76 2.48
N THR A 23 29.88 21.63 1.78
CA THR A 23 29.61 21.53 0.34
C THR A 23 28.45 20.57 0.06
N PHE A 24 27.52 20.98 -0.79
CA PHE A 24 26.48 20.10 -1.32
C PHE A 24 26.98 19.32 -2.52
N GLN A 25 27.00 17.99 -2.43
CA GLN A 25 27.27 17.13 -3.57
C GLN A 25 26.02 17.06 -4.44
N SER A 26 25.95 17.90 -5.48
CA SER A 26 24.85 17.88 -6.44
C SER A 26 24.66 16.51 -7.08
N ILE A 27 23.39 16.14 -7.26
CA ILE A 27 22.94 14.91 -7.93
C ILE A 27 21.89 15.31 -8.97
N SER A 28 21.88 14.65 -10.13
CA SER A 28 20.82 14.87 -11.11
C SER A 28 19.52 14.23 -10.64
N ALA A 29 18.37 14.68 -11.15
CA ALA A 29 17.10 14.03 -10.84
C ALA A 29 17.07 12.57 -11.31
N ALA A 30 17.67 12.27 -12.48
CA ALA A 30 17.77 10.91 -13.01
C ALA A 30 18.60 10.01 -12.09
N ASP A 31 19.77 10.48 -11.62
CA ASP A 31 20.61 9.72 -10.70
C ASP A 31 19.92 9.52 -9.34
N TYR A 32 19.23 10.55 -8.83
CA TYR A 32 18.47 10.45 -7.59
C TYR A 32 17.36 9.40 -7.71
N VAL A 33 16.51 9.49 -8.74
CA VAL A 33 15.41 8.54 -9.00
C VAL A 33 15.95 7.13 -9.21
N GLY A 34 17.07 6.96 -9.91
CA GLY A 34 17.74 5.66 -10.08
C GLY A 34 18.23 5.04 -8.77
N LYS A 35 18.38 5.84 -7.70
CA LYS A 35 18.77 5.37 -6.36
C LYS A 35 17.58 5.12 -5.43
N LEU A 36 16.37 5.50 -5.81
CA LEU A 36 15.16 5.23 -5.02
C LEU A 36 14.78 3.75 -5.04
N LYS A 37 14.86 3.09 -6.21
CA LYS A 37 14.25 1.76 -6.36
C LYS A 37 15.08 0.58 -5.82
N PRO A 38 14.46 -0.35 -5.07
CA PRO A 38 13.10 -0.25 -4.51
C PRO A 38 13.08 0.68 -3.29
N GLY A 39 12.01 1.45 -3.16
CA GLY A 39 11.73 2.31 -2.01
C GLY A 39 10.62 1.76 -1.11
N TRP A 40 10.51 2.29 0.11
CA TRP A 40 9.51 1.93 1.10
C TRP A 40 8.91 3.18 1.76
N ASN A 41 7.60 3.26 1.95
CA ASN A 41 6.95 4.37 2.67
C ASN A 41 6.91 4.08 4.18
N LEU A 42 7.24 5.08 4.99
CA LEU A 42 6.94 5.08 6.43
C LEU A 42 5.49 5.55 6.67
N GLY A 43 4.51 4.80 6.14
CA GLY A 43 3.10 5.19 6.21
C GLY A 43 2.52 5.11 7.63
N ASN A 44 1.44 5.84 7.88
CA ASN A 44 0.70 5.92 9.13
C ASN A 44 1.59 6.21 10.37
N THR A 45 2.59 7.06 10.21
CA THR A 45 3.58 7.40 11.22
C THR A 45 3.59 8.90 11.48
N LEU A 46 4.39 9.69 10.76
CA LEU A 46 4.40 11.15 10.89
C LEU A 46 3.28 11.81 10.07
N ASP A 47 2.66 11.06 9.18
CA ASP A 47 1.44 11.38 8.47
C ASP A 47 0.18 11.13 9.29
N ALA A 48 0.27 10.41 10.41
CA ALA A 48 -0.86 10.17 11.30
C ALA A 48 -1.44 11.48 11.86
N VAL A 49 -2.72 11.44 12.19
CA VAL A 49 -3.50 12.60 12.64
C VAL A 49 -4.04 12.34 14.05
N PRO A 50 -3.87 13.26 15.03
CA PRO A 50 -3.12 14.52 14.90
C PRO A 50 -1.60 14.36 14.96
N ASP A 51 -1.05 13.40 15.71
CA ASP A 51 0.39 13.30 16.01
C ASP A 51 1.03 11.99 15.54
N GLU A 52 2.36 11.95 15.48
CA GLU A 52 3.10 10.68 15.39
C GLU A 52 2.71 9.77 16.57
N GLY A 53 2.12 8.62 16.26
CA GLY A 53 1.59 7.71 17.28
C GLY A 53 0.06 7.70 17.42
N SER A 54 -0.65 8.60 16.74
CA SER A 54 -2.12 8.70 16.86
C SER A 54 -2.88 7.61 16.09
N TRP A 55 -2.24 6.97 15.11
CA TRP A 55 -2.80 5.85 14.36
C TRP A 55 -2.20 4.52 14.84
N ASN A 56 -2.11 3.52 13.97
CA ASN A 56 -1.76 2.14 14.32
C ASN A 56 -0.27 1.88 14.63
N ASN A 57 0.59 2.90 14.52
CA ASN A 57 2.03 2.75 14.74
C ASN A 57 2.49 3.61 15.92
N ALA A 58 3.40 3.09 16.74
CA ALA A 58 4.14 3.90 17.69
C ALA A 58 5.16 4.82 16.98
N PRO A 59 5.67 5.87 17.66
CA PRO A 59 6.74 6.70 17.12
C PRO A 59 7.95 5.89 16.63
N VAL A 60 8.41 6.20 15.43
CA VAL A 60 9.43 5.41 14.73
C VAL A 60 10.75 5.45 15.48
N GLN A 61 11.39 4.28 15.53
CA GLN A 61 12.73 4.10 16.07
C GLN A 61 13.73 3.89 14.95
N ALA A 62 14.98 4.31 15.16
CA ALA A 62 16.04 4.20 14.15
C ALA A 62 16.26 2.74 13.69
N SER A 63 16.05 1.76 14.56
CA SER A 63 16.16 0.33 14.26
C SER A 63 15.19 -0.15 13.18
N THR A 64 14.05 0.53 12.99
CA THR A 64 13.13 0.22 11.89
C THR A 64 13.84 0.36 10.54
N PHE A 65 14.66 1.40 10.38
CA PHE A 65 15.39 1.63 9.13
C PHE A 65 16.56 0.65 8.93
N ASP A 66 17.09 0.04 10.00
CA ASP A 66 18.06 -1.06 9.88
C ASP A 66 17.39 -2.28 9.24
N VAL A 67 16.16 -2.61 9.64
CA VAL A 67 15.38 -3.71 9.05
C VAL A 67 15.04 -3.43 7.58
N VAL A 68 14.60 -2.20 7.28
CA VAL A 68 14.30 -1.76 5.90
C VAL A 68 15.55 -1.84 5.02
N LYS A 69 16.70 -1.33 5.49
CA LYS A 69 17.96 -1.43 4.76
C LYS A 69 18.41 -2.89 4.56
N ALA A 70 18.32 -3.71 5.61
CA ALA A 70 18.72 -5.11 5.57
C ALA A 70 17.87 -5.94 4.60
N ALA A 71 16.60 -5.56 4.40
CA ALA A 71 15.73 -6.17 3.40
C ALA A 71 16.14 -5.85 1.95
N GLY A 72 16.95 -4.80 1.73
CA GLY A 72 17.46 -4.40 0.43
C GLY A 72 16.84 -3.12 -0.16
N PHE A 73 15.95 -2.45 0.58
CA PHE A 73 15.43 -1.14 0.17
C PHE A 73 16.54 -0.09 0.13
N LYS A 74 16.43 0.85 -0.82
CA LYS A 74 17.44 1.91 -1.06
C LYS A 74 16.96 3.30 -0.65
N SER A 75 15.65 3.48 -0.51
CA SER A 75 15.08 4.74 -0.06
C SER A 75 13.87 4.54 0.84
N VAL A 76 13.57 5.60 1.61
CA VAL A 76 12.34 5.73 2.39
C VAL A 76 11.59 6.96 1.91
N ARG A 77 10.30 6.84 1.59
CA ARG A 77 9.44 8.03 1.50
C ARG A 77 8.88 8.30 2.90
N LEU A 78 9.03 9.53 3.37
CA LEU A 78 8.64 10.00 4.70
C LEU A 78 7.41 10.90 4.54
N PRO A 79 6.19 10.31 4.56
CA PRO A 79 4.96 11.10 4.57
C PRO A 79 4.84 11.84 5.92
N VAL A 80 4.50 13.13 5.89
CA VAL A 80 4.37 13.98 7.09
C VAL A 80 3.13 14.86 6.99
N THR A 81 2.28 14.82 8.02
CA THR A 81 1.14 15.74 8.14
C THR A 81 1.52 16.89 9.07
N TRP A 82 1.21 18.12 8.66
CA TRP A 82 1.61 19.34 9.37
C TRP A 82 0.43 20.11 9.98
N ALA A 83 -0.78 19.77 9.55
CA ALA A 83 -2.01 20.53 9.79
C ALA A 83 -2.32 20.81 11.27
N ASP A 84 -2.11 19.83 12.16
CA ASP A 84 -2.33 19.96 13.60
C ASP A 84 -1.16 20.61 14.35
N HIS A 85 -0.06 20.90 13.64
CA HIS A 85 1.21 21.34 14.22
C HIS A 85 1.52 22.81 13.90
N PHE A 86 0.53 23.57 13.43
CA PHE A 86 0.62 25.02 13.34
C PHE A 86 0.28 25.65 14.70
N ASN A 87 1.21 26.41 15.28
CA ASN A 87 0.99 27.20 16.50
C ASN A 87 0.75 28.70 16.21
N GLY A 88 0.90 29.12 14.96
CA GLY A 88 0.59 30.46 14.48
C GLY A 88 -0.56 30.48 13.46
N SER A 89 -1.01 31.69 13.14
CA SER A 89 -2.02 31.96 12.11
C SER A 89 -1.45 32.91 11.05
N SER A 90 -2.28 33.29 10.07
CA SER A 90 -1.90 34.30 9.06
C SER A 90 -1.37 35.59 9.73
N PRO A 91 -0.28 36.18 9.21
CA PRO A 91 0.41 35.83 7.95
C PRO A 91 1.61 34.89 8.14
N ASP A 92 1.92 34.47 9.36
CA ASP A 92 3.17 33.78 9.69
C ASP A 92 3.05 32.27 9.56
N TRP A 93 1.89 31.71 9.93
CA TRP A 93 1.62 30.26 9.91
C TRP A 93 2.77 29.45 10.53
N THR A 94 3.21 29.89 11.72
CA THR A 94 4.32 29.27 12.43
C THR A 94 4.00 27.80 12.73
N VAL A 95 4.92 26.91 12.35
CA VAL A 95 4.89 25.48 12.67
C VAL A 95 5.60 25.27 14.01
N ASP A 96 5.10 24.35 14.83
CA ASP A 96 5.75 23.96 16.07
C ASP A 96 7.21 23.57 15.81
N PRO A 97 8.19 24.30 16.40
CA PRO A 97 9.61 23.96 16.26
C PRO A 97 9.94 22.53 16.70
N ALA A 98 9.22 21.96 17.67
CA ALA A 98 9.44 20.58 18.10
C ALA A 98 9.10 19.57 17.00
N TRP A 99 8.06 19.85 16.19
CA TRP A 99 7.68 19.01 15.07
C TRP A 99 8.68 19.08 13.92
N LEU A 100 9.09 20.31 13.56
CA LEU A 100 10.14 20.53 12.56
C LEU A 100 11.43 19.79 12.95
N GLN A 101 11.80 19.85 14.22
CA GLN A 101 12.95 19.11 14.73
C GLN A 101 12.73 17.59 14.67
N ARG A 102 11.54 17.09 15.05
CA ARG A 102 11.23 15.66 14.98
C ARG A 102 11.34 15.12 13.55
N VAL A 103 10.82 15.83 12.56
CA VAL A 103 10.96 15.48 11.14
C VAL A 103 12.44 15.46 10.73
N SER A 104 13.21 16.47 11.14
CA SER A 104 14.66 16.52 10.91
C SER A 104 15.41 15.34 11.52
N ASP A 105 15.03 14.90 12.72
CA ASP A 105 15.62 13.75 13.41
C ASP A 105 15.33 12.45 12.65
N VAL A 106 14.09 12.25 12.19
CA VAL A 106 13.73 11.04 11.41
C VAL A 106 14.44 11.02 10.06
N VAL A 107 14.60 12.17 9.39
CA VAL A 107 15.43 12.29 8.18
C VAL A 107 16.88 11.88 8.46
N ASP A 108 17.44 12.22 9.62
CA ASP A 108 18.79 11.78 10.02
C ASP A 108 18.84 10.28 10.33
N MET A 109 17.79 9.71 10.95
CA MET A 109 17.69 8.26 11.15
C MET A 109 17.72 7.49 9.83
N ILE A 110 17.07 8.02 8.78
CA ILE A 110 17.06 7.43 7.44
C ILE A 110 18.43 7.60 6.76
N THR A 111 18.90 8.85 6.64
CA THR A 111 20.10 9.16 5.83
C THR A 111 21.40 8.68 6.46
N SER A 112 21.47 8.51 7.78
CA SER A 112 22.62 7.87 8.46
C SER A 112 22.84 6.41 8.09
N ARG A 113 21.89 5.78 7.38
CA ARG A 113 21.95 4.41 6.84
C ARG A 113 22.15 4.37 5.32
N ASP A 114 22.58 5.49 4.74
CA ASP A 114 22.74 5.67 3.29
C ASP A 114 21.44 5.35 2.52
N LEU A 115 20.30 5.66 3.11
CA LEU A 115 18.99 5.59 2.45
C LEU A 115 18.66 6.98 1.90
N TYR A 116 18.19 7.01 0.66
CA TYR A 116 17.61 8.23 0.08
C TYR A 116 16.24 8.49 0.71
N THR A 117 15.80 9.75 0.78
CA THR A 117 14.51 10.08 1.37
C THR A 117 13.76 11.20 0.68
N ILE A 118 12.46 11.00 0.46
CA ILE A 118 11.54 12.02 -0.01
C ILE A 118 10.71 12.46 1.20
N VAL A 119 10.72 13.76 1.52
CA VAL A 119 9.89 14.34 2.59
C VAL A 119 8.79 15.18 1.94
N ASN A 120 7.56 15.08 2.44
CA ASN A 120 6.43 15.79 1.86
C ASN A 120 5.56 16.56 2.87
N VAL A 121 4.46 17.08 2.34
CA VAL A 121 3.27 17.53 3.05
C VAL A 121 2.15 16.54 2.68
N HIS A 122 1.58 15.81 3.63
CA HIS A 122 0.81 14.60 3.34
C HIS A 122 -0.71 14.80 3.41
N HIS A 123 -1.35 14.55 4.56
CA HIS A 123 -2.81 14.67 4.70
C HIS A 123 -3.33 16.11 4.80
N ASP A 124 -2.42 17.09 4.85
CA ASP A 124 -2.73 18.49 4.63
C ASP A 124 -3.56 18.72 3.34
N SER A 125 -3.41 17.85 2.34
CA SER A 125 -4.11 17.89 1.05
C SER A 125 -5.62 17.87 1.14
N TRP A 126 -6.19 17.11 2.08
CA TRP A 126 -7.63 17.08 2.33
C TRP A 126 -8.03 17.81 3.61
N GLN A 127 -7.07 18.12 4.50
CA GLN A 127 -7.38 18.84 5.74
C GLN A 127 -7.55 20.35 5.56
N TRP A 128 -6.66 21.00 4.80
CA TRP A 128 -6.74 22.45 4.61
C TRP A 128 -6.33 22.93 3.22
N ALA A 129 -5.61 22.12 2.43
CA ALA A 129 -5.13 22.48 1.09
C ALA A 129 -6.02 21.93 -0.03
N ASP A 130 -7.24 21.47 0.28
CA ASP A 130 -8.19 20.98 -0.72
C ASP A 130 -8.73 22.15 -1.56
N VAL A 131 -8.21 22.27 -2.80
CA VAL A 131 -8.63 23.30 -3.75
C VAL A 131 -10.01 23.03 -4.35
N THR A 132 -10.52 21.80 -4.22
CA THR A 132 -11.83 21.38 -4.74
C THR A 132 -12.97 21.61 -3.75
N ALA A 133 -12.64 21.87 -2.49
CA ALA A 133 -13.62 22.11 -1.44
C ALA A 133 -14.52 23.31 -1.79
N SER A 134 -15.82 23.16 -1.55
CA SER A 134 -16.78 24.25 -1.79
C SER A 134 -16.43 25.47 -0.93
N GLY A 135 -16.16 26.60 -1.58
CA GLY A 135 -15.75 27.83 -0.90
C GLY A 135 -14.30 27.84 -0.43
N ALA A 136 -13.42 26.99 -1.00
CA ALA A 136 -11.99 26.98 -0.71
C ALA A 136 -11.38 28.39 -0.79
N ASN A 137 -10.65 28.78 0.27
CA ASN A 137 -9.95 30.05 0.31
C ASN A 137 -8.55 29.90 -0.29
N LEU A 138 -8.45 29.99 -1.61
CA LEU A 138 -7.20 29.80 -2.35
C LEU A 138 -6.08 30.72 -1.88
N THR A 139 -6.38 31.99 -1.59
CA THR A 139 -5.39 32.94 -1.06
C THR A 139 -4.79 32.46 0.27
N MET A 140 -5.61 31.93 1.17
CA MET A 140 -5.14 31.37 2.45
C MET A 140 -4.30 30.11 2.22
N ILE A 141 -4.77 29.20 1.35
CA ILE A 141 -4.04 27.97 1.01
C ILE A 141 -2.66 28.33 0.49
N GLU A 142 -2.57 29.26 -0.47
CA GLU A 142 -1.30 29.71 -1.05
C GLU A 142 -0.35 30.34 -0.02
N GLU A 143 -0.85 31.21 0.86
CA GLU A 143 -0.05 31.83 1.91
C GLU A 143 0.46 30.79 2.91
N LYS A 144 -0.42 29.92 3.40
CA LYS A 144 -0.09 28.87 4.36
C LYS A 144 0.89 27.87 3.76
N PHE A 145 0.70 27.48 2.50
CA PHE A 145 1.58 26.56 1.78
C PHE A 145 2.98 27.14 1.55
N TYR A 146 3.08 28.43 1.18
CA TYR A 146 4.37 29.13 1.11
C TYR A 146 5.08 29.13 2.47
N ARG A 147 4.38 29.52 3.54
CA ARG A 147 4.97 29.62 4.89
C ARG A 147 5.39 28.26 5.44
N LEU A 148 4.61 27.22 5.19
CA LEU A 148 4.96 25.86 5.56
C LEU A 148 6.27 25.43 4.90
N TRP A 149 6.33 25.52 3.56
CA TRP A 149 7.53 25.09 2.82
C TRP A 149 8.75 25.96 3.06
N TYR A 150 8.58 27.25 3.38
CA TYR A 150 9.69 28.10 3.79
C TYR A 150 10.31 27.62 5.12
N GLN A 151 9.47 27.25 6.11
CA GLN A 151 9.93 26.73 7.41
C GLN A 151 10.55 25.33 7.29
N ILE A 152 9.95 24.44 6.49
CA ILE A 152 10.54 23.13 6.17
C ILE A 152 11.89 23.31 5.46
N GLY A 153 11.93 24.17 4.44
CA GLY A 153 13.14 24.50 3.69
C GLY A 153 14.23 25.12 4.55
N THR A 154 13.87 25.91 5.57
CA THR A 154 14.83 26.46 6.55
C THR A 154 15.38 25.36 7.45
N THR A 155 14.53 24.47 7.94
CA THR A 155 14.92 23.40 8.87
C THR A 155 15.78 22.33 8.21
N LEU A 156 15.39 21.90 7.00
CA LEU A 156 16.03 20.81 6.28
C LEU A 156 17.04 21.32 5.22
N GLY A 157 17.23 22.64 5.10
CA GLY A 157 17.97 23.25 4.01
C GLY A 157 19.43 22.85 3.88
N CYS A 158 20.04 22.40 4.98
CA CYS A 158 21.43 21.94 5.01
C CYS A 158 21.60 20.42 4.96
N LYS A 159 20.51 19.65 4.83
CA LYS A 159 20.59 18.19 4.65
C LYS A 159 21.25 17.85 3.30
N SER A 160 21.90 16.69 3.23
CA SER A 160 22.64 16.23 2.05
C SER A 160 21.74 16.03 0.82
N SER A 161 22.35 15.66 -0.31
CA SER A 161 21.63 15.33 -1.54
C SER A 161 20.89 13.98 -1.51
N LEU A 162 20.95 13.25 -0.39
CA LEU A 162 20.09 12.10 -0.14
C LEU A 162 18.65 12.49 0.15
N VAL A 163 18.37 13.77 0.47
CA VAL A 163 17.04 14.27 0.80
C VAL A 163 16.45 15.05 -0.38
N ALA A 164 15.29 14.62 -0.88
CA ALA A 164 14.43 15.35 -1.81
C ALA A 164 13.13 15.80 -1.15
N PHE A 165 12.43 16.72 -1.81
CA PHE A 165 11.13 17.22 -1.36
C PHE A 165 10.04 16.97 -2.39
N GLU A 166 8.87 16.59 -1.90
CA GLU A 166 7.62 16.44 -2.65
C GLU A 166 6.63 17.47 -2.12
N PRO A 167 5.99 18.30 -2.96
CA PRO A 167 5.21 19.46 -2.55
C PRO A 167 3.98 19.11 -1.72
N ILE A 168 3.18 18.12 -2.14
CA ILE A 168 1.96 17.71 -1.44
C ILE A 168 1.48 16.34 -1.96
N ASN A 169 0.99 15.49 -1.05
CA ASN A 169 0.44 14.17 -1.38
C ASN A 169 -1.00 14.25 -1.90
N GLU A 170 -1.29 13.57 -3.00
CA GLU A 170 -2.63 13.35 -3.56
C GLU A 170 -3.58 14.57 -3.47
N PRO A 171 -3.17 15.77 -3.96
CA PRO A 171 -4.01 16.95 -3.88
C PRO A 171 -5.33 16.71 -4.63
N PRO A 172 -6.52 16.83 -4.00
CA PRO A 172 -7.79 16.54 -4.66
C PRO A 172 -7.94 17.32 -5.97
N CYS A 173 -8.45 16.66 -7.01
CA CYS A 173 -8.55 17.23 -8.35
C CYS A 173 -9.66 16.57 -9.14
N ASN A 174 -10.66 17.35 -9.57
CA ASN A 174 -11.81 16.88 -10.35
C ASN A 174 -11.82 17.47 -11.77
N THR A 175 -11.19 18.64 -11.95
CA THR A 175 -11.24 19.43 -13.18
C THR A 175 -9.85 19.96 -13.59
N ALA A 176 -9.75 20.49 -14.81
CA ALA A 176 -8.54 21.14 -15.30
C ALA A 176 -8.24 22.45 -14.54
N GLU A 177 -9.27 23.12 -14.02
CA GLU A 177 -9.17 24.30 -13.17
C GLU A 177 -8.53 23.94 -11.82
N ASP A 178 -8.96 22.86 -11.17
CA ASP A 178 -8.32 22.36 -9.94
C ASP A 178 -6.84 22.05 -10.19
N ALA A 179 -6.55 21.39 -11.32
CA ALA A 179 -5.17 21.09 -11.70
C ALA A 179 -4.33 22.34 -11.96
N ALA A 180 -4.92 23.45 -12.43
CA ALA A 180 -4.22 24.71 -12.58
C ALA A 180 -3.80 25.30 -11.22
N GLU A 181 -4.66 25.20 -10.20
CA GLU A 181 -4.31 25.61 -8.83
C GLU A 181 -3.23 24.71 -8.23
N ILE A 182 -3.26 23.40 -8.48
CA ILE A 182 -2.19 22.47 -8.04
C ILE A 182 -0.86 22.79 -8.73
N ASN A 183 -0.88 23.12 -10.03
CA ASN A 183 0.30 23.59 -10.75
C ASN A 183 0.86 24.89 -10.15
N LYS A 184 0.00 25.75 -9.59
CA LYS A 184 0.40 26.97 -8.86
C LYS A 184 1.01 26.63 -7.49
N LEU A 185 0.47 25.64 -6.77
CA LEU A 185 1.08 25.14 -5.53
C LEU A 185 2.50 24.60 -5.77
N ASN A 186 2.73 23.84 -6.85
CA ASN A 186 4.08 23.41 -7.25
C ASN A 186 5.05 24.61 -7.40
N GLN A 187 4.60 25.72 -7.98
CA GLN A 187 5.40 26.94 -8.13
C GLN A 187 5.67 27.63 -6.77
N ILE A 188 4.66 27.70 -5.91
CA ILE A 188 4.77 28.29 -4.57
C ILE A 188 5.76 27.50 -3.71
N PHE A 189 5.69 26.17 -3.75
CA PHE A 189 6.63 25.28 -3.10
C PHE A 189 8.07 25.55 -3.53
N LEU A 190 8.34 25.54 -4.84
CA LEU A 190 9.68 25.80 -5.38
C LEU A 190 10.21 27.18 -4.97
N LYS A 191 9.35 28.19 -5.01
CA LYS A 191 9.70 29.54 -4.55
C LYS A 191 10.07 29.53 -3.07
N ALA A 192 9.23 28.94 -2.22
CA ALA A 192 9.41 28.92 -0.77
C ALA A 192 10.72 28.26 -0.35
N ILE A 193 11.04 27.07 -0.89
CA ILE A 193 12.29 26.37 -0.55
C ILE A 193 13.53 27.12 -1.06
N ASN A 194 13.43 27.79 -2.20
CA ASN A 194 14.55 28.54 -2.78
C ASN A 194 14.79 29.87 -2.03
N ASP A 195 13.73 30.55 -1.63
CA ASP A 195 13.81 31.75 -0.78
C ASP A 195 14.37 31.40 0.61
N ALA A 196 14.07 30.21 1.15
CA ALA A 196 14.66 29.73 2.39
C ALA A 196 16.19 29.57 2.31
N GLY A 197 16.76 29.38 1.12
CA GLY A 197 18.20 29.33 0.88
C GLY A 197 18.86 27.98 1.17
N GLY A 198 20.10 28.01 1.65
CA GLY A 198 20.90 26.81 1.93
C GLY A 198 21.22 26.01 0.66
N PHE A 199 21.05 24.70 0.71
CA PHE A 199 21.25 23.81 -0.45
C PHE A 199 19.97 23.60 -1.27
N ASN A 200 18.83 24.17 -0.87
CA ASN A 200 17.54 23.94 -1.51
C ASN A 200 17.51 24.27 -3.01
N PRO A 201 18.15 25.35 -3.53
CA PRO A 201 18.19 25.61 -4.97
C PRO A 201 18.88 24.53 -5.82
N LYS A 202 19.62 23.61 -5.18
CA LYS A 202 20.30 22.48 -5.82
C LYS A 202 19.64 21.13 -5.52
N ARG A 203 18.61 21.12 -4.66
CA ARG A 203 17.96 19.91 -4.16
C ARG A 203 17.00 19.34 -5.19
N VAL A 204 16.97 18.00 -5.29
CA VAL A 204 16.00 17.30 -6.11
C VAL A 204 14.59 17.47 -5.55
N VAL A 205 13.62 17.66 -6.43
CA VAL A 205 12.19 17.72 -6.09
C VAL A 205 11.39 16.70 -6.90
N THR A 206 10.35 16.14 -6.32
CA THR A 206 9.38 15.26 -7.00
C THR A 206 8.05 15.99 -7.11
N LEU A 207 7.78 16.60 -8.28
CA LEU A 207 6.56 17.39 -8.50
C LEU A 207 5.36 16.50 -8.77
N VAL A 208 4.16 16.95 -8.40
CA VAL A 208 2.93 16.15 -8.43
C VAL A 208 1.87 16.75 -9.34
N GLY A 209 1.03 15.89 -9.91
CA GLY A 209 -0.22 16.27 -10.57
C GLY A 209 -1.45 16.05 -9.68
N GLY A 210 -2.64 16.30 -10.25
CA GLY A 210 -3.90 16.17 -9.51
C GLY A 210 -4.16 14.75 -9.01
N GLY A 211 -4.35 14.61 -7.70
CA GLY A 211 -4.56 13.34 -6.99
C GLY A 211 -3.39 12.36 -7.09
N GLU A 212 -2.22 12.80 -7.58
CA GLU A 212 -1.14 11.90 -8.02
C GLU A 212 -1.61 10.79 -8.95
N ASP A 213 -2.73 11.03 -9.65
CA ASP A 213 -3.34 10.08 -10.56
C ASP A 213 -2.63 10.13 -11.92
N SER A 214 -2.34 8.97 -12.49
CA SER A 214 -1.59 8.85 -13.75
C SER A 214 -2.28 9.55 -14.93
N VAL A 215 -3.61 9.49 -15.00
CA VAL A 215 -4.39 10.08 -16.10
C VAL A 215 -4.48 11.59 -15.95
N LYS A 216 -4.87 12.09 -14.77
CA LYS A 216 -4.98 13.53 -14.48
C LYS A 216 -3.62 14.22 -14.58
N THR A 217 -2.56 13.59 -14.06
CA THR A 217 -1.18 14.10 -14.18
C THR A 217 -0.77 14.18 -15.64
N SER A 218 -0.99 13.12 -16.41
CA SER A 218 -0.71 13.09 -17.85
C SER A 218 -1.46 14.16 -18.66
N GLN A 219 -2.68 14.50 -18.26
CA GLN A 219 -3.52 15.45 -19.00
C GLN A 219 -3.29 16.90 -18.60
N TRP A 220 -3.08 17.19 -17.31
CA TRP A 220 -3.22 18.55 -16.79
C TRP A 220 -1.98 19.08 -16.06
N PHE A 221 -0.98 18.25 -15.76
CA PHE A 221 0.26 18.74 -15.15
C PHE A 221 0.98 19.71 -16.09
N LYS A 222 1.47 20.82 -15.55
CA LYS A 222 2.29 21.79 -16.26
C LYS A 222 3.54 22.08 -15.43
N LEU A 223 4.70 21.92 -16.06
CA LEU A 223 5.97 22.23 -15.42
C LEU A 223 6.01 23.72 -15.01
N PRO A 224 6.36 24.03 -13.74
CA PRO A 224 6.65 25.40 -13.31
C PRO A 224 7.65 26.11 -14.24
N PRO A 225 7.38 27.36 -14.68
CA PRO A 225 8.32 28.11 -15.49
C PRO A 225 9.60 28.43 -14.69
N ASN A 226 10.75 28.47 -15.38
CA ASN A 226 12.06 28.84 -14.79
C ASN A 226 12.51 27.97 -13.59
N ILE A 227 12.09 26.71 -13.53
CA ILE A 227 12.59 25.78 -12.52
C ILE A 227 14.12 25.61 -12.64
N THR A 228 14.81 25.78 -11.51
CA THR A 228 16.26 25.59 -11.39
C THR A 228 16.63 24.30 -10.67
N ASN A 229 15.73 23.80 -9.83
CA ASN A 229 15.87 22.52 -9.14
C ASN A 229 15.89 21.36 -10.15
N PRO A 230 16.77 20.36 -9.98
CA PRO A 230 16.59 19.08 -10.65
C PRO A 230 15.25 18.47 -10.22
N TYR A 231 14.41 18.05 -11.17
CA TYR A 231 13.05 17.59 -10.88
C TYR A 231 12.72 16.23 -11.48
N ALA A 232 11.82 15.54 -10.81
CA ALA A 232 11.12 14.34 -11.27
C ALA A 232 9.61 14.58 -11.16
N ILE A 233 8.81 13.68 -11.76
CA ILE A 233 7.35 13.66 -11.59
C ILE A 233 6.96 12.43 -10.79
N GLN A 234 6.05 12.61 -9.84
CA GLN A 234 5.53 11.55 -9.00
C GLN A 234 4.04 11.29 -9.25
N PHE A 235 3.65 10.02 -9.19
CA PHE A 235 2.27 9.55 -9.28
C PHE A 235 2.10 8.28 -8.43
N HIS A 236 0.87 7.88 -8.12
CA HIS A 236 0.53 6.68 -7.35
C HIS A 236 -0.25 5.67 -8.18
N TYR A 237 -0.27 4.39 -7.74
CA TYR A 237 -0.96 3.34 -8.47
C TYR A 237 -1.54 2.25 -7.56
N TYR A 238 -2.87 2.27 -7.41
CA TYR A 238 -3.66 1.27 -6.67
C TYR A 238 -4.76 0.68 -7.57
N SER A 239 -4.37 0.14 -8.73
CA SER A 239 -5.29 -0.44 -9.72
C SER A 239 -4.95 -1.90 -10.05
N PRO A 240 -5.96 -2.75 -10.32
CA PRO A 240 -7.38 -2.42 -10.33
C PRO A 240 -7.96 -2.38 -8.90
N TYR A 241 -8.83 -1.40 -8.64
CA TYR A 241 -9.41 -1.14 -7.32
C TYR A 241 -10.00 -2.41 -6.68
N ASP A 242 -10.72 -3.21 -7.47
CA ASP A 242 -11.39 -4.40 -6.97
C ASP A 242 -10.41 -5.43 -6.39
N PHE A 243 -9.26 -5.65 -7.02
CA PHE A 243 -8.23 -6.53 -6.49
C PHE A 243 -7.50 -5.91 -5.28
N ILE A 244 -7.04 -4.67 -5.42
CA ILE A 244 -6.17 -4.01 -4.42
C ILE A 244 -6.89 -3.84 -3.08
N PHE A 245 -8.18 -3.48 -3.12
CA PHE A 245 -8.99 -3.29 -1.93
C PHE A 245 -9.85 -4.51 -1.56
N SER A 246 -9.64 -5.67 -2.20
CA SER A 246 -10.48 -6.87 -2.07
C SER A 246 -11.97 -6.53 -2.16
N ALA A 247 -12.30 -5.64 -3.10
CA ALA A 247 -13.66 -5.19 -3.36
C ALA A 247 -14.42 -6.24 -4.15
N TRP A 248 -15.72 -6.33 -3.87
CA TRP A 248 -16.65 -7.17 -4.63
C TRP A 248 -16.16 -8.60 -4.80
N GLY A 249 -15.46 -9.16 -3.81
CA GLY A 249 -14.96 -10.54 -3.84
C GLY A 249 -13.88 -10.85 -4.88
N LYS A 250 -13.20 -9.85 -5.44
CA LYS A 250 -12.07 -10.07 -6.33
C LYS A 250 -10.85 -10.57 -5.53
N THR A 251 -10.48 -11.82 -5.75
CA THR A 251 -9.33 -12.48 -5.08
C THR A 251 -8.31 -13.04 -6.08
N ILE A 252 -8.47 -12.71 -7.36
CA ILE A 252 -7.64 -13.18 -8.47
C ILE A 252 -7.07 -11.99 -9.22
N TRP A 253 -5.88 -12.16 -9.82
CA TRP A 253 -5.25 -11.18 -10.70
C TRP A 253 -4.26 -11.90 -11.63
N GLY A 254 -4.07 -11.38 -12.84
CA GLY A 254 -3.00 -11.76 -13.75
C GLY A 254 -3.46 -12.24 -15.12
N SER A 255 -4.71 -11.96 -15.47
CA SER A 255 -5.21 -12.12 -16.84
C SER A 255 -4.46 -11.20 -17.81
N ASP A 256 -4.45 -11.55 -19.09
CA ASP A 256 -3.79 -10.73 -20.12
C ASP A 256 -4.40 -9.32 -20.21
N ALA A 257 -5.72 -9.20 -19.97
CA ALA A 257 -6.41 -7.91 -19.94
C ALA A 257 -5.92 -7.03 -18.78
N GLU A 258 -5.83 -7.57 -17.57
CA GLU A 258 -5.33 -6.82 -16.39
C GLU A 258 -3.88 -6.38 -16.58
N LYS A 259 -3.03 -7.28 -17.10
CA LYS A 259 -1.64 -6.98 -17.43
C LYS A 259 -1.51 -5.89 -18.50
N SER A 260 -2.36 -5.95 -19.53
CA SER A 260 -2.39 -4.93 -20.59
C SER A 260 -2.84 -3.56 -20.07
N THR A 261 -3.80 -3.52 -19.14
CA THR A 261 -4.24 -2.26 -18.52
C THR A 261 -3.11 -1.63 -17.73
N LEU A 262 -2.46 -2.39 -16.84
CA LEU A 262 -1.33 -1.89 -16.04
C LEU A 262 -0.21 -1.35 -16.93
N GLU A 263 0.15 -2.09 -17.99
CA GLU A 263 1.15 -1.62 -18.95
C GLU A 263 0.72 -0.30 -19.63
N THR A 264 -0.55 -0.19 -20.01
CA THR A 264 -1.09 1.00 -20.68
C THR A 264 -0.99 2.24 -19.80
N ASP A 265 -1.28 2.10 -18.50
CA ASP A 265 -1.22 3.21 -17.55
C ASP A 265 0.21 3.73 -17.36
N PHE A 266 1.20 2.84 -17.24
CA PHE A 266 2.61 3.25 -17.08
C PHE A 266 3.17 3.81 -18.39
N LYS A 267 2.77 3.23 -19.52
CA LYS A 267 3.11 3.75 -20.85
C LYS A 267 2.55 5.15 -21.08
N LEU A 268 1.33 5.44 -20.60
CA LEU A 268 0.73 6.78 -20.69
C LEU A 268 1.62 7.82 -20.01
N MET A 269 2.04 7.55 -18.77
CA MET A 269 2.96 8.44 -18.03
C MET A 269 4.29 8.62 -18.75
N ARG A 270 4.94 7.53 -19.17
CA ARG A 270 6.23 7.62 -19.88
C ARG A 270 6.11 8.39 -21.20
N ASN A 271 5.04 8.21 -21.96
CA ASN A 271 4.86 8.91 -23.23
C ASN A 271 4.68 10.42 -23.05
N ASN A 272 3.92 10.86 -22.06
CA ASN A 272 3.71 12.29 -21.80
C ASN A 272 4.93 12.96 -21.15
N PHE A 273 5.78 12.18 -20.49
CA PHE A 273 6.97 12.66 -19.78
C PHE A 273 8.25 11.94 -20.22
N THR A 274 8.51 11.94 -21.53
CA THR A 274 9.54 11.09 -22.17
C THR A 274 10.93 11.19 -21.53
N ASN A 275 11.40 12.40 -21.25
CA ASN A 275 12.75 12.66 -20.73
C ASN A 275 12.77 13.11 -19.26
N VAL A 276 11.66 12.91 -18.54
CA VAL A 276 11.56 13.27 -17.13
C VAL A 276 11.69 12.00 -16.29
N PRO A 277 12.51 12.00 -15.22
CA PRO A 277 12.54 10.90 -14.26
C PRO A 277 11.15 10.74 -13.60
N LEU A 278 10.69 9.50 -13.48
CA LEU A 278 9.36 9.19 -12.93
C LEU A 278 9.47 8.38 -11.64
N VAL A 279 8.65 8.74 -10.66
CA VAL A 279 8.53 8.05 -9.38
C VAL A 279 7.09 7.57 -9.21
N LEU A 280 6.92 6.28 -9.02
CA LEU A 280 5.71 5.69 -8.46
C LEU A 280 5.83 5.79 -6.94
N GLY A 281 5.33 6.89 -6.38
CA GLY A 281 5.50 7.28 -4.97
C GLY A 281 4.82 6.34 -3.98
N GLU A 282 3.74 5.71 -4.45
CA GLU A 282 3.00 4.70 -3.72
C GLU A 282 2.40 3.67 -4.67
N PHE A 283 2.48 2.42 -4.25
CA PHE A 283 1.68 1.32 -4.74
C PHE A 283 1.64 0.26 -3.64
N ASP A 284 0.58 -0.54 -3.62
CA ASP A 284 0.55 -1.74 -2.80
C ASP A 284 -0.44 -2.77 -3.33
N ALA A 285 -0.15 -4.04 -3.09
CA ALA A 285 -1.13 -5.09 -2.96
C ALA A 285 -0.88 -5.74 -1.60
N SER A 286 -1.72 -5.44 -0.61
CA SER A 286 -1.44 -5.81 0.78
C SER A 286 -1.58 -7.31 1.04
N PRO A 287 -0.64 -7.96 1.77
CA PRO A 287 -0.78 -9.36 2.22
C PRO A 287 -1.97 -9.57 3.17
N THR A 288 -2.48 -8.50 3.80
CA THR A 288 -3.61 -8.54 4.72
C THR A 288 -4.85 -9.08 4.00
N ASN A 289 -5.22 -8.47 2.87
CA ASN A 289 -6.48 -8.73 2.19
C ASN A 289 -6.35 -9.44 0.83
N THR A 290 -5.20 -9.37 0.17
CA THR A 290 -5.03 -10.00 -1.15
C THR A 290 -4.55 -11.45 -1.07
N GLU A 291 -4.89 -12.24 -2.09
CA GLU A 291 -4.47 -13.64 -2.17
C GLU A 291 -3.00 -13.74 -2.63
N PRO A 292 -2.14 -14.56 -1.98
CA PRO A 292 -0.70 -14.55 -2.25
C PRO A 292 -0.29 -14.84 -3.70
N ALA A 293 -0.86 -15.83 -4.37
CA ALA A 293 -0.46 -16.13 -5.74
C ALA A 293 -0.82 -14.98 -6.70
N ALA A 294 -2.01 -14.41 -6.58
CA ALA A 294 -2.42 -13.21 -7.32
C ALA A 294 -1.54 -11.99 -6.98
N ARG A 295 -1.26 -11.76 -5.69
CA ARG A 295 -0.44 -10.65 -5.22
C ARG A 295 0.99 -10.72 -5.73
N TRP A 296 1.64 -11.88 -5.65
CA TRP A 296 3.02 -12.03 -6.14
C TRP A 296 3.10 -11.85 -7.66
N LYS A 297 2.10 -12.31 -8.41
CA LYS A 297 1.99 -12.01 -9.85
C LYS A 297 1.84 -10.51 -10.09
N TYR A 298 1.02 -9.81 -9.30
CA TYR A 298 0.84 -8.36 -9.40
C TYR A 298 2.16 -7.61 -9.11
N THR A 299 2.79 -7.88 -7.96
CA THR A 299 4.05 -7.25 -7.55
C THR A 299 5.15 -7.48 -8.58
N ASP A 300 5.34 -8.73 -9.04
CA ASP A 300 6.36 -9.09 -10.03
C ASP A 300 6.13 -8.39 -11.38
N TYR A 301 4.88 -8.37 -11.86
CA TYR A 301 4.56 -7.74 -13.14
C TYR A 301 4.65 -6.22 -13.06
N LEU A 302 4.20 -5.60 -11.97
CA LEU A 302 4.32 -4.16 -11.76
C LEU A 302 5.78 -3.71 -11.79
N GLU A 303 6.68 -4.43 -11.12
CA GLU A 303 8.12 -4.13 -11.15
C GLU A 303 8.73 -4.31 -12.55
N GLN A 304 8.32 -5.33 -13.30
CA GLN A 304 8.76 -5.52 -14.68
C GLN A 304 8.33 -4.36 -15.58
N ILE A 305 7.07 -3.92 -15.47
CA ILE A 305 6.55 -2.81 -16.26
C ILE A 305 7.20 -1.48 -15.79
N ALA A 306 7.37 -1.27 -14.49
CA ALA A 306 8.10 -0.11 -13.97
C ALA A 306 9.52 -0.05 -14.53
N ALA A 307 10.23 -1.18 -14.54
CA ALA A 307 11.58 -1.28 -15.12
C ALA A 307 11.57 -1.01 -16.63
N GLN A 308 10.62 -1.57 -17.38
CA GLN A 308 10.46 -1.34 -18.82
C GLN A 308 10.26 0.14 -19.16
N TYR A 309 9.52 0.88 -18.32
CA TYR A 309 9.22 2.29 -18.52
C TYR A 309 10.08 3.23 -17.65
N ASP A 310 11.20 2.75 -17.10
CA ASP A 310 12.14 3.51 -16.26
C ASP A 310 11.49 4.33 -15.12
N ILE A 311 10.56 3.70 -14.42
CA ILE A 311 9.87 4.26 -13.25
C ILE A 311 10.53 3.70 -11.99
N ALA A 312 10.83 4.55 -11.01
CA ALA A 312 11.25 4.11 -9.68
C ALA A 312 10.04 3.84 -8.81
N THR A 313 10.02 2.72 -8.10
CA THR A 313 8.87 2.27 -7.30
C THR A 313 9.14 2.40 -5.81
N ILE A 314 8.12 2.82 -5.07
CA ILE A 314 8.14 2.94 -3.61
C ILE A 314 6.89 2.25 -3.04
N LEU A 315 7.10 1.15 -2.33
CA LEU A 315 6.03 0.36 -1.70
C LEU A 315 5.32 1.18 -0.62
N TRP A 316 4.00 1.19 -0.59
CA TRP A 316 3.24 1.70 0.55
C TRP A 316 3.19 0.67 1.68
N ASP A 317 3.50 1.09 2.91
CA ASP A 317 3.41 0.26 4.10
C ASP A 317 2.96 1.07 5.31
N ASN A 318 1.69 0.91 5.65
CA ASN A 318 1.07 1.53 6.82
C ASN A 318 1.49 0.88 8.16
N GLY A 319 2.37 -0.12 8.17
CA GLY A 319 2.80 -0.86 9.37
C GLY A 319 1.91 -2.04 9.78
N VAL A 320 0.71 -2.14 9.21
CA VAL A 320 -0.17 -3.32 9.31
C VAL A 320 0.05 -4.27 8.14
N ASP A 321 0.36 -3.75 6.96
CA ASP A 321 0.46 -4.56 5.74
C ASP A 321 1.76 -5.36 5.67
N HIS A 322 2.93 -4.72 5.66
CA HIS A 322 4.17 -5.45 5.34
C HIS A 322 5.08 -5.66 6.54
N LEU A 323 5.76 -4.63 7.03
CA LEU A 323 6.68 -4.76 8.15
C LEU A 323 5.92 -4.69 9.48
N ASP A 324 5.98 -5.76 10.28
CA ASP A 324 5.68 -5.64 11.70
C ASP A 324 6.86 -4.95 12.38
N ARG A 325 6.70 -3.65 12.65
CA ARG A 325 7.74 -2.79 13.23
C ARG A 325 8.05 -3.15 14.68
N THR A 326 7.18 -3.90 15.35
CA THR A 326 7.41 -4.36 16.73
C THR A 326 8.36 -5.55 16.77
N THR A 327 8.18 -6.49 15.83
CA THR A 327 8.97 -7.73 15.78
C THR A 327 10.14 -7.66 14.80
N GLY A 328 10.14 -6.68 13.89
CA GLY A 328 11.12 -6.57 12.81
C GLY A 328 10.93 -7.63 11.72
N VAL A 329 9.73 -8.22 11.62
CA VAL A 329 9.43 -9.32 10.70
C VAL A 329 8.52 -8.84 9.57
N TRP A 330 8.91 -9.16 8.33
CA TRP A 330 8.06 -8.97 7.16
C TRP A 330 6.94 -10.01 7.13
N ARG A 331 5.68 -9.57 7.06
CA ARG A 331 4.51 -10.45 7.03
C ARG A 331 4.44 -11.31 5.78
N ASP A 332 4.97 -10.79 4.67
CA ASP A 332 5.24 -11.61 3.49
C ASP A 332 6.64 -11.37 2.92
N PRO A 333 7.62 -12.22 3.28
CA PRO A 333 8.96 -12.12 2.73
C PRO A 333 8.99 -12.34 1.21
N THR A 334 8.01 -13.03 0.62
CA THR A 334 8.02 -13.30 -0.83
C THR A 334 7.86 -12.01 -1.64
N SER A 335 6.88 -11.17 -1.32
CA SER A 335 6.73 -9.85 -1.95
C SER A 335 7.96 -8.98 -1.75
N ILE A 336 8.57 -9.01 -0.56
CA ILE A 336 9.78 -8.23 -0.28
C ILE A 336 10.96 -8.71 -1.12
N GLU A 337 11.19 -10.02 -1.22
CA GLU A 337 12.25 -10.56 -2.08
C GLU A 337 12.02 -10.27 -3.57
N ILE A 338 10.76 -10.28 -4.04
CA ILE A 338 10.42 -9.89 -5.41
C ILE A 338 10.90 -8.45 -5.66
N LEU A 339 10.62 -7.54 -4.73
CA LEU A 339 11.01 -6.12 -4.83
C LEU A 339 12.52 -5.90 -4.70
N THR A 340 13.18 -6.59 -3.76
CA THR A 340 14.55 -6.21 -3.34
C THR A 340 15.67 -7.08 -3.90
N ASN A 341 15.40 -8.36 -4.21
CA ASN A 341 16.45 -9.31 -4.60
C ASN A 341 16.54 -9.52 -6.12
N THR A 342 15.64 -8.91 -6.90
CA THR A 342 15.51 -9.21 -8.31
C THR A 342 15.91 -8.00 -9.16
N PRO A 343 16.98 -8.09 -9.98
CA PRO A 343 17.20 -7.09 -11.03
C PRO A 343 15.94 -7.02 -11.89
N GLY A 344 15.43 -5.83 -12.24
CA GLY A 344 14.12 -5.65 -12.92
C GLY A 344 13.89 -6.40 -14.24
N THR A 345 14.86 -7.20 -14.72
CA THR A 345 14.75 -8.11 -15.87
C THR A 345 14.75 -9.60 -15.52
N ALA A 346 15.07 -9.96 -14.28
CA ALA A 346 15.06 -11.34 -13.82
C ALA A 346 13.61 -11.76 -13.53
N ARG A 347 13.18 -12.86 -14.13
CA ARG A 347 11.80 -13.34 -14.00
C ARG A 347 11.68 -14.20 -12.74
N ASN A 348 10.77 -13.85 -11.85
CA ASN A 348 10.49 -14.66 -10.67
C ASN A 348 9.74 -15.94 -11.06
N SER A 349 10.00 -17.05 -10.37
CA SER A 349 9.13 -18.22 -10.47
C SER A 349 7.99 -18.09 -9.47
N LEU A 350 6.75 -18.21 -9.95
CA LEU A 350 5.57 -17.87 -9.15
C LEU A 350 4.59 -19.04 -9.11
N PRO A 351 3.84 -19.24 -8.02
CA PRO A 351 2.73 -20.18 -8.02
C PRO A 351 1.71 -19.77 -9.08
N ASP A 352 1.13 -20.75 -9.77
CA ASP A 352 0.01 -20.48 -10.64
C ASP A 352 -1.31 -20.35 -9.84
N SER A 353 -2.31 -19.73 -10.45
CA SER A 353 -3.59 -19.44 -9.83
C SER A 353 -4.63 -19.09 -10.89
N THR A 354 -5.90 -19.20 -10.52
CA THR A 354 -7.02 -18.78 -11.38
C THR A 354 -6.86 -17.31 -11.79
N THR A 355 -7.00 -17.02 -13.09
CA THR A 355 -7.04 -15.66 -13.65
C THR A 355 -8.33 -15.37 -14.43
N ASP A 356 -9.14 -16.40 -14.69
CA ASP A 356 -10.40 -16.29 -15.40
C ASP A 356 -11.50 -15.70 -14.49
N ALA A 357 -12.02 -14.54 -14.86
CA ALA A 357 -13.11 -13.87 -14.14
C ALA A 357 -14.43 -14.66 -14.19
N ALA A 358 -14.63 -15.54 -15.18
CA ALA A 358 -15.82 -16.39 -15.28
C ALA A 358 -15.74 -17.65 -14.39
N ALA A 359 -14.60 -17.90 -13.72
CA ALA A 359 -14.42 -19.07 -12.89
C ALA A 359 -15.41 -19.10 -11.72
N THR A 360 -15.94 -20.30 -11.42
CA THR A 360 -16.80 -20.53 -10.25
C THR A 360 -16.01 -20.98 -9.02
N THR A 361 -14.76 -21.41 -9.20
CA THR A 361 -13.84 -21.86 -8.15
C THR A 361 -12.48 -21.21 -8.32
N GLN A 362 -11.83 -20.85 -7.22
CA GLN A 362 -10.46 -20.35 -7.22
C GLN A 362 -9.47 -21.47 -6.91
N SER A 363 -8.43 -21.56 -7.74
CA SER A 363 -7.22 -22.34 -7.49
C SER A 363 -6.07 -21.40 -7.15
N SER A 364 -5.18 -21.84 -6.26
CA SER A 364 -3.93 -21.13 -5.93
C SER A 364 -2.88 -22.15 -5.52
N SER A 365 -1.75 -22.13 -6.21
CA SER A 365 -0.57 -22.93 -5.87
C SER A 365 0.29 -22.30 -4.78
N ALA A 366 -0.13 -21.16 -4.19
CA ALA A 366 0.45 -20.68 -2.93
C ALA A 366 0.05 -21.57 -1.74
N TYR A 367 -0.89 -22.51 -1.94
CA TYR A 367 -1.39 -23.40 -0.92
C TYR A 367 -1.47 -24.85 -1.38
N ILE A 368 -1.30 -25.78 -0.44
CA ILE A 368 -1.71 -27.17 -0.53
C ILE A 368 -2.89 -27.34 0.41
N PHE A 369 -4.11 -27.45 -0.12
CA PHE A 369 -5.31 -27.63 0.70
C PHE A 369 -5.65 -29.11 0.85
N HIS A 370 -5.84 -29.57 2.08
CA HIS A 370 -6.36 -30.90 2.38
C HIS A 370 -7.57 -30.81 3.32
N ARG A 371 -8.68 -31.45 2.93
CA ARG A 371 -9.93 -31.41 3.70
C ARG A 371 -9.93 -32.49 4.78
N VAL A 372 -10.33 -32.13 6.00
CA VAL A 372 -10.58 -33.09 7.08
C VAL A 372 -11.55 -34.18 6.62
N GLY A 373 -11.27 -35.43 7.01
CA GLY A 373 -12.07 -36.60 6.66
C GLY A 373 -11.77 -37.18 5.28
N THR A 374 -10.91 -36.57 4.46
CA THR A 374 -10.52 -37.12 3.15
C THR A 374 -9.22 -37.93 3.22
N PRO A 375 -9.03 -38.94 2.35
CA PRO A 375 -7.76 -39.68 2.27
C PRO A 375 -6.62 -38.78 1.80
N VAL A 376 -5.42 -38.99 2.36
CA VAL A 376 -4.22 -38.29 1.90
C VAL A 376 -3.80 -38.83 0.53
N ALA A 377 -3.63 -37.93 -0.42
CA ALA A 377 -3.17 -38.23 -1.77
C ALA A 377 -2.02 -37.29 -2.18
N SER A 378 -1.25 -37.67 -3.20
CA SER A 378 -0.27 -36.78 -3.81
C SER A 378 -0.98 -35.55 -4.38
N GLN A 379 -0.37 -34.38 -4.26
CA GLN A 379 -0.91 -33.13 -4.79
C GLN A 379 0.06 -32.49 -5.76
N THR A 380 -0.49 -31.96 -6.85
CA THR A 380 0.26 -31.28 -7.91
C THR A 380 -0.01 -29.79 -7.83
N LEU A 381 1.04 -28.98 -7.74
CA LEU A 381 0.97 -27.53 -7.80
C LEU A 381 1.56 -27.04 -9.13
N PRO A 382 0.73 -26.50 -10.03
CA PRO A 382 1.21 -25.78 -11.20
C PRO A 382 1.93 -24.48 -10.80
N PHE A 383 3.03 -24.19 -11.46
CA PHE A 383 3.84 -22.99 -11.25
C PHE A 383 4.22 -22.37 -12.58
N LEU A 384 4.54 -21.08 -12.55
CA LEU A 384 5.16 -20.34 -13.64
C LEU A 384 6.67 -20.33 -13.38
N PHE A 385 7.42 -21.24 -14.00
CA PHE A 385 8.88 -21.32 -13.77
C PHE A 385 9.64 -20.16 -14.43
N ASN A 386 9.07 -19.56 -15.48
CA ASN A 386 9.60 -18.38 -16.16
C ASN A 386 11.07 -18.50 -16.61
N GLY A 387 11.50 -19.72 -16.98
CA GLY A 387 12.86 -20.02 -17.43
C GLY A 387 13.83 -20.45 -16.32
N ASN A 388 13.40 -20.46 -15.06
CA ASN A 388 14.18 -20.95 -13.94
C ASN A 388 13.96 -22.45 -13.70
N THR A 389 14.76 -23.01 -12.79
CA THR A 389 14.59 -24.36 -12.26
C THR A 389 14.45 -24.35 -10.74
N LEU A 390 13.63 -25.25 -10.21
CA LEU A 390 13.50 -25.44 -8.76
C LEU A 390 14.77 -26.11 -8.21
N VAL A 391 15.44 -25.44 -7.27
CA VAL A 391 16.70 -25.89 -6.66
C VAL A 391 16.47 -26.70 -5.40
N SER A 392 15.61 -26.22 -4.50
CA SER A 392 15.31 -26.92 -3.25
C SER A 392 14.00 -26.44 -2.62
N ILE A 393 13.33 -27.33 -1.89
CA ILE A 393 12.21 -26.97 -1.01
C ILE A 393 12.65 -27.18 0.43
N ARG A 394 12.48 -26.16 1.29
CA ARG A 394 12.79 -26.24 2.71
C ARG A 394 11.56 -25.92 3.54
N ASN A 395 11.40 -26.58 4.67
CA ASN A 395 10.38 -26.18 5.65
C ASN A 395 10.88 -25.08 6.59
N ALA A 396 9.98 -24.53 7.40
CA ALA A 396 10.26 -23.48 8.38
C ALA A 396 11.36 -23.86 9.40
N ASN A 397 11.59 -25.16 9.64
CA ASN A 397 12.67 -25.65 10.52
C ASN A 397 14.03 -25.77 9.79
N GLY A 398 14.12 -25.37 8.52
CA GLY A 398 15.33 -25.46 7.70
C GLY A 398 15.61 -26.85 7.11
N THR A 399 14.71 -27.82 7.30
CA THR A 399 14.87 -29.17 6.72
C THR A 399 14.61 -29.13 5.23
N THR A 400 15.53 -29.68 4.44
CA THR A 400 15.38 -29.78 2.99
C THR A 400 14.61 -31.05 2.62
N LEU A 401 13.54 -30.91 1.85
CA LEU A 401 12.79 -32.03 1.31
C LEU A 401 13.61 -32.78 0.25
N ARG A 402 13.41 -34.10 0.14
CA ARG A 402 14.14 -34.97 -0.79
C ARG A 402 13.44 -35.06 -2.15
N ASN A 403 14.08 -34.55 -3.19
CA ASN A 403 13.62 -34.76 -4.57
C ASN A 403 13.60 -36.27 -4.91
N GLY A 404 12.54 -36.73 -5.58
CA GLY A 404 12.29 -38.14 -5.92
C GLY A 404 11.55 -38.93 -4.84
N ALA A 405 11.54 -38.46 -3.59
CA ALA A 405 10.87 -39.14 -2.48
C ALA A 405 9.77 -38.30 -1.84
N ASP A 406 10.09 -37.05 -1.50
CA ASP A 406 9.15 -36.14 -0.83
C ASP A 406 8.35 -35.33 -1.88
N TYR A 407 9.03 -34.87 -2.93
CA TYR A 407 8.44 -34.22 -4.10
C TYR A 407 9.15 -34.63 -5.40
N THR A 408 8.52 -34.37 -6.54
CA THR A 408 9.12 -34.43 -7.88
C THR A 408 8.71 -33.21 -8.69
N VAL A 409 9.44 -32.92 -9.77
CA VAL A 409 9.10 -31.85 -10.72
C VAL A 409 8.86 -32.48 -12.09
N SER A 410 7.74 -32.12 -12.72
CA SER A 410 7.41 -32.50 -14.10
C SER A 410 6.90 -31.27 -14.83
N ASP A 411 7.59 -30.89 -15.91
CA ASP A 411 7.38 -29.60 -16.58
C ASP A 411 7.44 -28.45 -15.55
N ALA A 412 6.43 -27.59 -15.51
CA ALA A 412 6.30 -26.52 -14.52
C ALA A 412 5.38 -26.91 -13.35
N ASN A 413 5.25 -28.21 -13.04
CA ASN A 413 4.47 -28.71 -11.92
C ASN A 413 5.36 -29.29 -10.82
N ILE A 414 5.05 -28.95 -9.57
CA ILE A 414 5.67 -29.53 -8.38
C ILE A 414 4.69 -30.54 -7.77
N VAL A 415 5.06 -31.82 -7.75
CA VAL A 415 4.21 -32.90 -7.23
C VAL A 415 4.72 -33.31 -5.86
N PHE A 416 3.93 -33.04 -4.82
CA PHE A 416 4.19 -33.49 -3.46
C PHE A 416 3.62 -34.90 -3.26
N SER A 417 4.45 -35.83 -2.79
CA SER A 417 4.03 -37.22 -2.63
C SER A 417 3.04 -37.40 -1.47
N ALA A 418 2.11 -38.35 -1.61
CA ALA A 418 1.25 -38.77 -0.51
C ALA A 418 2.04 -39.19 0.75
N ALA A 419 3.22 -39.79 0.57
CA ALA A 419 4.10 -40.22 1.67
C ALA A 419 4.71 -39.03 2.43
N TYR A 420 5.01 -37.93 1.75
CA TYR A 420 5.37 -36.67 2.41
C TYR A 420 4.17 -36.03 3.10
N LEU A 421 3.07 -35.85 2.38
CA LEU A 421 1.88 -35.20 2.92
C LEU A 421 1.30 -35.94 4.13
N SER A 422 1.41 -37.27 4.19
CA SER A 422 1.00 -38.09 5.34
C SER A 422 1.82 -37.85 6.62
N ARG A 423 3.01 -37.24 6.51
CA ARG A 423 3.81 -36.79 7.67
C ARG A 423 3.36 -35.42 8.18
N VAL A 424 2.72 -34.63 7.33
CA VAL A 424 2.28 -33.25 7.62
C VAL A 424 0.84 -33.24 8.14
N TYR A 425 -0.02 -34.07 7.56
CA TYR A 425 -1.42 -34.19 7.94
C TYR A 425 -2.00 -35.59 7.68
N SER A 426 -3.21 -35.80 8.20
CA SER A 426 -4.03 -37.00 8.03
C SER A 426 -5.50 -36.62 7.90
N ALA A 427 -6.37 -37.61 7.68
CA ALA A 427 -7.82 -37.41 7.66
C ALA A 427 -8.39 -36.84 8.98
N THR A 428 -7.68 -37.00 10.11
CA THR A 428 -8.14 -36.56 11.45
C THR A 428 -7.31 -35.42 12.03
N THR A 429 -6.31 -34.92 11.30
CA THR A 429 -5.51 -33.78 11.75
C THR A 429 -6.40 -32.55 11.90
N ALA A 430 -6.22 -31.82 13.01
CA ALA A 430 -6.99 -30.61 13.29
C ALA A 430 -6.77 -29.53 12.20
N PRO A 431 -7.81 -28.78 11.81
CA PRO A 431 -7.70 -27.69 10.84
C PRO A 431 -6.71 -26.58 11.23
N GLY A 432 -6.12 -25.94 10.22
CA GLY A 432 -5.19 -24.80 10.28
C GLY A 432 -3.96 -25.00 9.39
N VAL A 433 -3.06 -24.02 9.36
CA VAL A 433 -1.75 -24.13 8.70
C VAL A 433 -0.91 -25.21 9.40
N ARG A 434 -0.38 -26.16 8.63
CA ARG A 434 0.41 -27.30 9.11
C ARG A 434 1.89 -27.10 8.92
N GLU A 435 2.28 -26.54 7.78
CA GLU A 435 3.68 -26.32 7.43
C GLU A 435 3.77 -25.17 6.43
N THR A 436 4.85 -24.40 6.50
CA THR A 436 5.23 -23.41 5.48
C THR A 436 6.51 -23.88 4.81
N LEU A 437 6.52 -23.88 3.49
CA LEU A 437 7.63 -24.32 2.67
C LEU A 437 8.19 -23.14 1.86
N THR A 438 9.50 -22.95 1.88
CA THR A 438 10.22 -22.00 1.04
C THR A 438 10.78 -22.73 -0.17
N LEU A 439 10.42 -22.27 -1.36
CA LEU A 439 10.83 -22.85 -2.63
C LEU A 439 11.94 -21.98 -3.23
N LYS A 440 13.16 -22.50 -3.24
CA LYS A 440 14.30 -21.82 -3.86
C LYS A 440 14.39 -22.18 -5.34
N PHE A 441 14.44 -21.18 -6.20
CA PHE A 441 14.69 -21.33 -7.64
C PHE A 441 16.12 -20.92 -8.01
N SER A 442 16.51 -21.16 -9.26
CA SER A 442 17.84 -20.83 -9.79
C SER A 442 18.13 -19.32 -9.82
N ALA A 443 17.08 -18.49 -9.90
CA ALA A 443 17.15 -17.04 -9.84
C ALA A 443 15.80 -16.48 -9.32
N GLY A 444 15.80 -15.19 -8.95
CA GLY A 444 14.63 -14.49 -8.40
C GLY A 444 14.36 -14.81 -6.93
N ALA A 445 13.20 -14.39 -6.46
CA ALA A 445 12.68 -14.62 -5.13
C ALA A 445 12.47 -16.12 -4.84
N SER A 446 12.36 -16.45 -3.55
CA SER A 446 12.03 -17.79 -3.05
C SER A 446 10.61 -17.82 -2.48
N PRO A 447 9.57 -18.12 -3.29
CA PRO A 447 8.20 -18.11 -2.82
C PRO A 447 7.98 -19.05 -1.64
N THR A 448 7.14 -18.61 -0.71
CA THR A 448 6.62 -19.49 0.33
C THR A 448 5.30 -20.10 -0.09
N ILE A 449 5.02 -21.35 0.28
CA ILE A 449 3.68 -21.95 0.15
C ILE A 449 3.26 -22.51 1.49
N GLN A 450 1.96 -22.58 1.75
CA GLN A 450 1.43 -23.12 2.99
C GLN A 450 0.67 -24.42 2.75
N ILE A 451 0.95 -25.43 3.58
CA ILE A 451 0.16 -26.65 3.67
C ILE A 451 -0.95 -26.41 4.69
N VAL A 452 -2.21 -26.47 4.24
CA VAL A 452 -3.38 -26.11 5.04
C VAL A 452 -4.32 -27.30 5.16
N GLN A 453 -4.51 -27.76 6.39
CA GLN A 453 -5.61 -28.64 6.74
C GLN A 453 -6.87 -27.78 6.92
N TRP A 454 -7.96 -28.07 6.23
CA TRP A 454 -9.17 -27.25 6.32
C TRP A 454 -10.45 -28.06 6.49
N ASP A 455 -11.46 -27.40 7.03
CA ASP A 455 -12.86 -27.81 7.08
C ASP A 455 -13.71 -26.52 7.12
N THR A 456 -15.02 -26.60 7.01
CA THR A 456 -15.87 -25.40 7.04
C THR A 456 -15.83 -24.76 8.44
N PRO A 457 -15.44 -23.46 8.57
CA PRO A 457 -15.49 -22.75 9.85
C PRO A 457 -16.89 -22.77 10.47
N THR A 458 -17.00 -22.43 11.75
CA THR A 458 -18.30 -22.38 12.44
C THR A 458 -18.46 -21.07 13.19
N LEU A 459 -19.61 -20.43 13.05
CA LEU A 459 -19.98 -19.24 13.83
C LEU A 459 -20.63 -19.66 15.15
N ALA A 460 -20.35 -18.94 16.23
CA ALA A 460 -21.01 -19.16 17.52
C ALA A 460 -22.50 -18.79 17.49
N LYS A 461 -22.88 -17.89 16.58
CA LYS A 461 -24.26 -17.48 16.30
C LYS A 461 -24.42 -17.31 14.79
N THR A 462 -25.61 -17.62 14.28
CA THR A 462 -25.92 -17.51 12.85
C THR A 462 -26.91 -16.39 12.53
N SER A 463 -27.34 -15.62 13.54
CA SER A 463 -28.18 -14.45 13.34
C SER A 463 -28.09 -13.45 14.49
N ALA A 464 -28.50 -12.21 14.21
CA ALA A 464 -28.75 -11.14 15.18
C ALA A 464 -29.82 -10.18 14.66
N ALA A 465 -30.43 -9.41 15.56
CA ALA A 465 -31.29 -8.28 15.15
C ALA A 465 -30.41 -7.10 14.73
N ALA A 466 -30.71 -6.43 13.60
CA ALA A 466 -30.00 -5.26 13.12
C ALA A 466 -29.98 -4.14 14.18
N SER A 467 -31.10 -3.98 14.89
CA SER A 467 -31.25 -3.05 16.02
C SER A 467 -30.29 -3.28 17.17
N SER A 468 -29.71 -4.49 17.31
CA SER A 468 -28.73 -4.80 18.36
C SER A 468 -27.32 -4.30 18.07
N ALA A 469 -27.05 -3.84 16.84
CA ALA A 469 -25.74 -3.35 16.39
C ALA A 469 -25.81 -1.98 15.69
N SER A 470 -26.96 -1.29 15.74
CA SER A 470 -27.15 0.00 15.06
C SER A 470 -26.07 1.01 15.47
N GLY A 471 -25.38 1.59 14.48
CA GLY A 471 -24.30 2.56 14.70
C GLY A 471 -22.99 1.96 15.24
N SER A 472 -22.81 0.63 15.19
CA SER A 472 -21.61 -0.05 15.66
C SER A 472 -21.27 -1.28 14.81
N ASP A 473 -20.01 -1.70 14.83
CA ASP A 473 -19.60 -2.95 14.20
C ASP A 473 -20.17 -4.16 14.95
N LEU A 474 -20.67 -5.15 14.21
CA LEU A 474 -21.13 -6.42 14.75
C LEU A 474 -20.02 -7.47 14.65
N SER A 475 -19.37 -7.76 15.78
CA SER A 475 -18.40 -8.84 15.91
C SER A 475 -19.09 -10.19 16.12
N ILE A 476 -18.80 -11.16 15.25
CA ILE A 476 -19.41 -12.49 15.27
C ILE A 476 -18.31 -13.52 15.58
N PRO A 477 -18.33 -14.16 16.76
CA PRO A 477 -17.31 -15.12 17.13
C PRO A 477 -17.29 -16.32 16.17
N ILE A 478 -16.10 -16.68 15.72
CA ILE A 478 -15.84 -17.74 14.75
C ILE A 478 -14.82 -18.73 15.30
N THR A 479 -15.06 -20.03 15.04
CA THR A 479 -14.02 -21.05 15.12
C THR A 479 -13.45 -21.26 13.72
N TRP A 480 -12.24 -20.74 13.51
CA TRP A 480 -11.51 -20.92 12.26
C TRP A 480 -11.18 -22.39 12.01
N LYS A 481 -11.32 -22.85 10.77
CA LYS A 481 -10.97 -24.21 10.34
C LYS A 481 -10.15 -24.23 9.05
N GLY A 482 -9.02 -23.55 9.04
CA GLY A 482 -8.16 -23.44 7.85
C GLY A 482 -7.29 -22.20 7.97
N LEU A 483 -7.28 -21.37 6.92
CA LEU A 483 -6.74 -20.02 7.04
C LEU A 483 -7.65 -19.18 7.95
N ALA A 484 -7.06 -18.42 8.86
CA ALA A 484 -7.79 -17.52 9.76
C ALA A 484 -8.11 -16.17 9.07
N LYS A 485 -8.67 -16.23 7.87
CA LYS A 485 -9.14 -15.06 7.12
C LYS A 485 -10.28 -15.42 6.15
N PRO A 486 -11.29 -14.57 6.01
CA PRO A 486 -12.27 -14.69 4.93
C PRO A 486 -11.59 -14.41 3.58
N ALA A 487 -12.17 -14.95 2.53
CA ALA A 487 -11.79 -14.67 1.15
C ALA A 487 -12.69 -13.58 0.54
N ALA A 488 -13.99 -13.62 0.84
CA ALA A 488 -14.97 -12.62 0.43
C ALA A 488 -16.25 -12.75 1.27
N VAL A 489 -17.13 -11.76 1.19
CA VAL A 489 -18.46 -11.81 1.81
C VAL A 489 -19.53 -11.44 0.79
N LYS A 490 -20.48 -12.34 0.56
CA LYS A 490 -21.67 -12.08 -0.25
C LYS A 490 -22.80 -11.55 0.63
N ALA A 491 -23.51 -10.52 0.22
CA ALA A 491 -24.63 -9.94 0.97
C ALA A 491 -25.89 -9.84 0.09
N LEU A 492 -26.92 -10.61 0.44
CA LEU A 492 -28.22 -10.61 -0.25
C LEU A 492 -29.36 -10.40 0.75
N THR A 493 -30.29 -9.52 0.43
CA THR A 493 -31.55 -9.40 1.18
C THR A 493 -32.35 -10.70 1.06
N ALA A 494 -33.35 -10.89 1.94
CA ALA A 494 -34.27 -12.01 1.88
C ALA A 494 -35.05 -12.08 0.55
N GLY A 495 -35.23 -10.95 -0.12
CA GLY A 495 -35.79 -10.85 -1.48
C GLY A 495 -34.82 -11.17 -2.61
N GLY A 496 -33.55 -11.48 -2.31
CA GLY A 496 -32.50 -11.74 -3.31
C GLY A 496 -31.87 -10.49 -3.91
N THR A 497 -32.16 -9.30 -3.37
CA THR A 497 -31.53 -8.03 -3.79
C THR A 497 -30.12 -7.94 -3.24
N TYR A 498 -29.22 -7.32 -4.00
CA TYR A 498 -27.84 -7.10 -3.59
C TYR A 498 -27.84 -5.97 -2.56
N LEU A 499 -27.19 -6.17 -1.41
CA LEU A 499 -27.26 -5.19 -0.31
C LEU A 499 -26.68 -3.83 -0.71
N VAL A 500 -25.54 -3.86 -1.39
CA VAL A 500 -24.82 -2.69 -1.93
C VAL A 500 -24.28 -3.07 -3.30
N ASP A 501 -23.94 -2.04 -4.11
CA ASP A 501 -23.30 -2.21 -5.41
C ASP A 501 -24.01 -3.21 -6.33
N ASP A 502 -25.30 -2.96 -6.60
CA ASP A 502 -26.17 -3.83 -7.42
C ASP A 502 -25.64 -4.06 -8.85
N TRP A 503 -24.86 -3.13 -9.39
CA TRP A 503 -24.16 -3.27 -10.66
C TRP A 503 -23.15 -4.45 -10.68
N THR A 504 -22.71 -4.95 -9.52
CA THR A 504 -21.85 -6.15 -9.44
C THR A 504 -22.52 -7.41 -10.01
N GLN A 505 -23.83 -7.38 -10.29
CA GLN A 505 -24.54 -8.43 -11.03
C GLN A 505 -23.94 -8.72 -12.42
N TYR A 506 -23.24 -7.75 -13.00
CA TYR A 506 -22.56 -7.88 -14.30
C TYR A 506 -21.15 -8.47 -14.19
N LEU A 507 -20.63 -8.67 -12.98
CA LEU A 507 -19.32 -9.29 -12.75
C LEU A 507 -19.41 -10.83 -12.77
N GLY A 508 -18.24 -11.47 -12.68
CA GLY A 508 -18.12 -12.93 -12.66
C GLY A 508 -18.72 -13.59 -11.41
N PRO A 509 -18.93 -14.93 -11.43
CA PRO A 509 -19.65 -15.65 -10.38
C PRO A 509 -19.08 -15.48 -8.96
N LEU A 510 -17.76 -15.33 -8.83
CA LEU A 510 -17.07 -15.11 -7.55
C LEU A 510 -17.19 -13.67 -7.02
N GLN A 511 -17.72 -12.74 -7.82
CA GLN A 511 -17.85 -11.32 -7.49
C GLN A 511 -19.29 -10.83 -7.31
N GLN A 512 -20.27 -11.44 -8.00
CA GLN A 512 -21.67 -11.03 -7.92
C GLN A 512 -22.21 -10.95 -6.48
N ALA A 513 -22.75 -9.79 -6.09
CA ALA A 513 -23.29 -9.50 -4.76
C ALA A 513 -22.27 -9.60 -3.61
N ARG A 514 -20.97 -9.57 -3.89
CA ARG A 514 -19.94 -9.50 -2.85
C ARG A 514 -19.69 -8.06 -2.48
N THR A 515 -19.36 -7.85 -1.21
CA THR A 515 -19.12 -6.53 -0.64
C THR A 515 -17.63 -6.29 -0.44
N THR A 516 -17.27 -5.07 -0.07
CA THR A 516 -15.88 -4.60 -0.05
C THR A 516 -15.27 -4.75 1.35
N TYR A 517 -14.06 -5.29 1.40
CA TYR A 517 -13.27 -5.38 2.63
C TYR A 517 -13.07 -3.99 3.24
N SER A 518 -13.12 -3.91 4.58
CA SER A 518 -13.04 -2.67 5.37
C SER A 518 -14.17 -1.66 5.12
N SER A 519 -15.04 -1.86 4.12
CA SER A 519 -16.26 -1.08 3.93
C SER A 519 -17.47 -1.77 4.57
N GLN A 520 -17.76 -3.02 4.20
CA GLN A 520 -18.91 -3.77 4.74
C GLN A 520 -18.54 -4.93 5.66
N TRP A 521 -17.31 -5.43 5.56
CA TRP A 521 -16.85 -6.55 6.37
C TRP A 521 -15.39 -6.42 6.75
N ASN A 522 -15.04 -7.00 7.90
CA ASN A 522 -13.68 -7.11 8.41
C ASN A 522 -13.52 -8.43 9.18
N TRP A 523 -12.36 -8.71 9.75
CA TRP A 523 -12.14 -9.84 10.64
C TRP A 523 -11.00 -9.56 11.63
N ASP A 524 -10.95 -10.36 12.69
CA ASP A 524 -9.82 -10.42 13.61
C ASP A 524 -9.49 -11.89 13.93
N ALA A 525 -8.62 -12.13 14.91
CA ALA A 525 -8.21 -13.48 15.30
C ALA A 525 -9.37 -14.39 15.78
N SER A 526 -10.47 -13.82 16.26
CA SER A 526 -11.59 -14.51 16.91
C SER A 526 -12.96 -14.24 16.29
N ASN A 527 -13.08 -13.25 15.40
CA ASN A 527 -14.35 -12.80 14.84
C ASN A 527 -14.29 -12.60 13.33
N VAL A 528 -15.43 -12.83 12.67
CA VAL A 528 -15.78 -12.10 11.45
C VAL A 528 -16.65 -10.90 11.83
N ILE A 529 -16.50 -9.80 11.12
CA ILE A 529 -17.11 -8.51 11.50
C ILE A 529 -17.97 -8.03 10.34
N ILE A 530 -19.21 -7.66 10.65
CA ILE A 530 -20.07 -6.84 9.77
C ILE A 530 -19.93 -5.41 10.26
N THR A 531 -19.49 -4.49 9.40
CA THR A 531 -19.25 -3.11 9.81
C THR A 531 -20.54 -2.37 10.12
N SER A 532 -20.45 -1.27 10.87
CA SER A 532 -21.57 -0.35 11.12
C SER A 532 -22.24 0.11 9.82
N ALA A 533 -21.45 0.44 8.80
CA ALA A 533 -21.96 0.83 7.48
C ALA A 533 -22.80 -0.28 6.81
N ALA A 534 -22.41 -1.54 6.95
CA ALA A 534 -23.21 -2.66 6.45
C ALA A 534 -24.48 -2.90 7.28
N VAL A 535 -24.41 -2.74 8.60
CA VAL A 535 -25.60 -2.80 9.47
C VAL A 535 -26.61 -1.71 9.07
N ASP A 536 -26.14 -0.48 8.87
CA ASP A 536 -26.96 0.66 8.46
C ASP A 536 -27.57 0.44 7.08
N ALA A 537 -26.81 -0.14 6.13
CA ALA A 537 -27.34 -0.54 4.83
C ALA A 537 -28.49 -1.53 4.98
N VAL A 538 -28.36 -2.57 5.82
CA VAL A 538 -29.43 -3.54 6.07
C VAL A 538 -30.68 -2.86 6.64
N VAL A 539 -30.53 -2.02 7.66
CA VAL A 539 -31.64 -1.26 8.25
C VAL A 539 -32.33 -0.40 7.19
N SER A 540 -31.57 0.27 6.34
CA SER A 540 -32.11 1.14 5.29
C SER A 540 -32.96 0.38 4.26
N THR A 541 -32.64 -0.88 3.98
CA THR A 541 -33.43 -1.71 3.04
C THR A 541 -34.78 -2.14 3.61
N GLY A 542 -34.95 -2.12 4.94
CA GLY A 542 -36.12 -2.68 5.62
C GLY A 542 -36.27 -4.21 5.47
N GLN A 543 -35.25 -4.90 4.96
CA GLN A 543 -35.27 -6.34 4.69
C GLN A 543 -34.14 -7.05 5.43
N SER A 544 -34.45 -8.22 5.99
CA SER A 544 -33.42 -9.10 6.55
C SER A 544 -32.40 -9.46 5.47
N THR A 545 -31.12 -9.55 5.84
CA THR A 545 -30.02 -9.79 4.89
C THR A 545 -29.16 -10.96 5.35
N VAL A 546 -28.80 -11.83 4.41
CA VAL A 546 -27.89 -12.95 4.61
C VAL A 546 -26.49 -12.55 4.13
N PHE A 547 -25.54 -12.55 5.05
CA PHE A 547 -24.11 -12.45 4.80
C PHE A 547 -23.53 -13.86 4.69
N THR A 548 -23.04 -14.23 3.52
CA THR A 548 -22.32 -15.49 3.27
C THR A 548 -20.83 -15.21 3.31
N PHE A 549 -20.17 -15.60 4.40
CA PHE A 549 -18.72 -15.52 4.53
C PHE A 549 -18.09 -16.69 3.77
N GLU A 550 -17.21 -16.40 2.83
CA GLU A 550 -16.49 -17.39 2.04
C GLU A 550 -15.05 -17.51 2.53
N PHE A 551 -14.50 -18.73 2.56
CA PHE A 551 -13.12 -18.98 3.02
C PHE A 551 -12.31 -19.72 1.96
N TYR A 552 -10.98 -19.71 2.13
CA TYR A 552 -10.08 -20.50 1.29
C TYR A 552 -10.05 -21.98 1.74
N PRO A 553 -10.05 -22.94 0.80
CA PRO A 553 -10.18 -22.77 -0.64
C PRO A 553 -11.59 -22.29 -1.04
N ARG A 554 -11.68 -21.33 -1.98
CA ARG A 554 -12.98 -20.85 -2.49
C ARG A 554 -13.53 -21.81 -3.53
N VAL A 555 -14.30 -22.80 -3.07
CA VAL A 555 -14.88 -23.85 -3.90
C VAL A 555 -16.36 -23.55 -4.19
N ASN A 556 -16.66 -23.17 -5.44
CA ASN A 556 -18.02 -22.91 -5.95
C ASN A 556 -18.86 -21.95 -5.09
N GLY A 557 -18.21 -21.03 -4.37
CA GLY A 557 -18.84 -20.00 -3.53
C GLY A 557 -19.82 -20.51 -2.46
N THR A 558 -19.82 -21.81 -2.13
CA THR A 558 -20.84 -22.43 -1.26
C THR A 558 -20.33 -23.58 -0.40
N ALA A 559 -19.25 -24.29 -0.78
CA ALA A 559 -18.81 -25.47 -0.05
C ALA A 559 -18.01 -25.14 1.24
N ASN A 560 -17.29 -24.03 1.23
CA ASN A 560 -16.48 -23.55 2.35
C ASN A 560 -16.97 -22.17 2.78
N THR A 561 -18.23 -22.12 3.20
CA THR A 561 -18.92 -20.87 3.56
C THR A 561 -19.74 -21.03 4.82
N VAL A 562 -19.98 -19.93 5.52
CA VAL A 562 -20.95 -19.85 6.62
C VAL A 562 -21.88 -18.67 6.43
N ASN A 563 -23.14 -18.83 6.83
CA ASN A 563 -24.15 -17.79 6.71
C ASN A 563 -24.42 -17.13 8.06
N PHE A 564 -24.58 -15.82 8.03
CA PHE A 564 -25.08 -15.03 9.15
C PHE A 564 -26.23 -14.14 8.67
N THR A 565 -27.37 -14.19 9.35
CA THR A 565 -28.55 -13.39 8.99
C THR A 565 -28.72 -12.21 9.94
N LEU A 566 -28.74 -11.01 9.39
CA LEU A 566 -29.14 -9.81 10.13
C LEU A 566 -30.62 -9.54 9.89
N THR A 567 -31.43 -9.64 10.93
CA THR A 567 -32.89 -9.49 10.91
C THR A 567 -33.29 -8.04 11.22
N VAL A 568 -34.05 -7.39 10.34
CA VAL A 568 -34.63 -6.05 10.55
C VAL A 568 -35.93 -6.15 11.33
#